data_AF-A0A1F6NIM7-F1
#
_entry.id   AF-A0A1F6NIM7-F1
#
_cell.length_a   1.000
_cell.length_b   1.000
_cell.length_c   1.000
_cell.angle_alpha   90.00
_cell.angle_beta   90.00
_cell.angle_gamma   90.00
#
_symmetry.space_group_name_H-M   'P 1'
#
loop_
_entity.id
_entity.type
_entity.pdbx_description
1 polymer ?
#
loop_
_entity_poly.entity_id
_entity_poly.type
_entity_poly.pdbx_seq_one_letter_code
_entity_poly.pdbx_strand_id
1 'polypeptide(L)'
;MRFNVPTGQIALRAVETTNPKKPISFMRPEEMDYDLSEIKHSSRLITVIEVDANRETIDKIIQYSNKFLFDFRKKTYDVLLSPFKGNKKNGERRRRLDYLTARAFLEDAHELAVPKI
;
A
#
# COMPACT_ATOMS: atom_id res chain seq x y z
N MET A 1 -11.81 5.99 5.64
CA MET A 1 -10.33 5.93 5.51
C MET A 1 -9.77 7.23 4.93
N ARG A 2 -8.72 7.77 5.55
CA ARG A 2 -8.08 9.04 5.18
C ARG A 2 -6.61 8.82 4.83
N PHE A 3 -6.18 9.25 3.64
CA PHE A 3 -4.80 9.12 3.16
C PHE A 3 -3.98 10.35 3.55
N ASN A 4 -2.64 10.21 3.55
CA ASN A 4 -1.68 11.27 3.88
C ASN A 4 -1.84 11.79 5.31
N VAL A 5 -2.06 10.88 6.26
CA VAL A 5 -2.17 11.17 7.69
C VAL A 5 -0.93 10.61 8.38
N PRO A 6 0.09 11.42 8.73
CA PRO A 6 1.34 10.93 9.31
C PRO A 6 1.15 10.06 10.57
N THR A 7 0.08 10.31 11.33
CA THR A 7 -0.29 9.58 12.55
C THR A 7 -1.20 8.37 12.32
N GLY A 8 -1.48 8.00 11.06
CA GLY A 8 -2.32 6.85 10.74
C GLY A 8 -1.64 5.51 11.03
N GLN A 9 -2.40 4.43 10.88
CA GLN A 9 -2.00 3.10 11.36
C GLN A 9 -1.45 2.19 10.25
N ILE A 10 -1.56 2.58 8.98
CA ILE A 10 -1.12 1.79 7.82
C ILE A 10 -0.23 2.65 6.93
N ALA A 11 1.03 2.26 6.75
CA ALA A 11 1.90 2.86 5.75
C ALA A 11 1.77 2.13 4.40
N LEU A 12 1.74 2.90 3.31
CA LEU A 12 1.71 2.40 1.95
C LEU A 12 2.94 2.92 1.19
N ARG A 13 3.75 1.99 0.69
CA ARG A 13 4.69 2.28 -0.41
C ARG A 13 3.98 2.02 -1.72
N ALA A 14 3.54 3.10 -2.38
CA ALA A 14 2.77 3.04 -3.62
C ALA A 14 3.65 2.85 -4.88
N VAL A 15 4.98 2.85 -4.76
CA VAL A 15 5.90 2.67 -5.90
C VAL A 15 6.92 1.56 -5.68
N GLU A 16 7.26 0.88 -6.76
CA GLU A 16 8.43 0.00 -6.79
C GLU A 16 9.70 0.77 -6.48
N THR A 17 10.60 0.21 -5.68
CA THR A 17 11.96 0.73 -5.55
C THR A 17 12.86 0.17 -6.67
N THR A 18 14.13 0.56 -6.71
CA THR A 18 15.10 -0.12 -7.60
C THR A 18 15.46 -1.52 -7.09
N ASN A 19 15.22 -1.82 -5.81
CA ASN A 19 15.49 -3.12 -5.22
C ASN A 19 14.24 -4.02 -5.34
N PRO A 20 14.30 -5.16 -6.06
CA PRO A 20 13.17 -6.09 -6.17
C PRO A 20 12.65 -6.61 -4.83
N LYS A 21 13.48 -6.62 -3.77
CA LYS A 21 13.09 -7.05 -2.42
C LYS A 21 12.23 -6.03 -1.66
N LYS A 22 12.01 -4.83 -2.22
CA LYS A 22 11.27 -3.74 -1.62
C LYS A 22 10.12 -3.33 -2.56
N PRO A 23 9.11 -4.20 -2.77
CA PRO A 23 8.00 -3.94 -3.69
C PRO A 23 6.99 -2.94 -3.13
N ILE A 24 6.00 -2.61 -3.95
CA ILE A 24 4.75 -1.97 -3.49
C ILE A 24 4.14 -2.84 -2.39
N SER A 25 3.78 -2.24 -1.26
CA SER A 25 3.28 -2.98 -0.10
C SER A 25 2.58 -2.06 0.90
N PHE A 26 1.63 -2.64 1.64
CA PHE A 26 1.04 -2.08 2.85
C PHE A 26 1.78 -2.65 4.06
N MET A 27 2.02 -1.86 5.09
CA MET A 27 2.77 -2.28 6.29
C MET A 27 2.42 -1.39 7.47
N ARG A 28 2.90 -1.74 8.66
CA ARG A 28 2.87 -0.83 9.80
C ARG A 28 3.78 0.39 9.55
N PRO A 29 3.44 1.58 10.06
CA PRO A 29 4.32 2.74 9.99
C PRO A 29 5.73 2.46 10.50
N GLU A 30 5.86 1.73 11.60
CA GLU A 30 7.15 1.35 12.21
C GLU A 30 8.02 0.42 11.33
N GLU A 31 7.44 -0.26 10.34
CA GLU A 31 8.17 -1.12 9.40
C GLU A 31 8.70 -0.35 8.18
N MET A 32 8.30 0.91 8.00
CA MET A 32 8.72 1.71 6.86
C MET A 32 10.13 2.27 7.08
N ASP A 33 11.03 1.88 6.19
CA ASP A 33 12.36 2.47 6.03
C ASP A 33 12.28 3.83 5.28
N TYR A 34 11.55 4.79 5.85
CA TYR A 34 11.36 6.16 5.36
C TYR A 34 10.85 7.05 6.50
N ASP A 35 11.28 8.31 6.55
CA ASP A 35 10.78 9.27 7.52
C ASP A 35 9.33 9.69 7.19
N LEU A 36 8.38 9.23 7.99
CA LEU A 36 6.96 9.46 7.81
C LEU A 36 6.47 10.82 8.34
N SER A 37 7.29 11.53 9.12
CA SER A 37 6.91 12.81 9.73
C SER A 37 6.72 13.93 8.70
N GLU A 38 7.42 13.83 7.57
CA GLU A 38 7.44 14.82 6.48
C GLU A 38 6.44 14.51 5.34
N ILE A 39 5.50 13.59 5.55
CA ILE A 39 4.51 13.24 4.51
C ILE A 39 3.61 14.44 4.21
N LYS A 40 3.78 14.97 3.00
CA LYS A 40 2.93 16.04 2.47
C LYS A 40 1.51 15.54 2.19
N HIS A 41 0.53 16.42 2.33
CA HIS A 41 -0.88 16.17 1.99
C HIS A 41 -1.10 15.72 0.53
N SER A 42 -0.14 15.99 -0.35
CA SER A 42 -0.16 15.64 -1.79
C SER A 42 0.77 14.48 -2.16
N SER A 43 1.37 13.81 -1.17
CA SER A 43 2.22 12.65 -1.43
C SER A 43 1.43 11.55 -2.12
N ARG A 44 2.09 10.86 -3.06
CA ARG A 44 1.54 9.78 -3.90
C ARG A 44 2.48 8.58 -4.03
N LEU A 45 3.64 8.61 -3.38
CA LEU A 45 4.67 7.57 -3.50
C LEU A 45 4.79 6.77 -2.20
N ILE A 46 4.76 7.48 -1.08
CA ILE A 46 4.77 6.94 0.28
C ILE A 46 3.74 7.74 1.05
N THR A 47 2.89 7.05 1.80
CA THR A 47 1.83 7.68 2.60
C THR A 47 1.53 6.86 3.83
N VAL A 48 0.83 7.47 4.77
CA VAL A 48 0.24 6.81 5.92
C VAL A 48 -1.27 7.06 5.86
N ILE A 49 -2.03 6.02 6.16
CA ILE A 49 -3.48 5.95 6.04
C ILE A 49 -4.06 5.73 7.43
N GLU A 50 -5.05 6.56 7.75
CA GLU A 50 -5.85 6.44 8.95
C GLU A 50 -7.12 5.62 8.66
N VAL A 51 -7.32 4.61 9.50
CA VAL A 51 -8.48 3.71 9.49
C VAL A 51 -9.02 3.65 10.91
N ASP A 52 -10.34 3.78 11.04
CA ASP A 52 -11.04 3.66 12.32
C ASP A 52 -11.22 2.19 12.69
N ALA A 53 -10.17 1.60 13.27
CA ALA A 53 -10.15 0.21 13.66
C ALA A 53 -9.11 -0.04 14.76
N ASN A 54 -9.32 -1.08 15.57
CA ASN A 54 -8.36 -1.48 16.61
C ASN A 54 -7.09 -2.11 16.00
N ARG A 55 -6.04 -2.26 16.82
CA ARG A 55 -4.72 -2.74 16.36
C ARG A 55 -4.79 -4.10 15.65
N GLU A 56 -5.56 -5.06 16.17
CA GLU A 56 -5.68 -6.41 15.59
C GLU A 56 -6.37 -6.36 14.22
N THR A 57 -7.44 -5.57 14.11
CA THR A 57 -8.15 -5.36 12.84
C THR A 57 -7.24 -4.68 11.82
N ILE A 58 -6.39 -3.72 12.23
CA ILE A 58 -5.39 -3.12 11.33
C ILE A 58 -4.41 -4.17 10.78
N ASP A 59 -3.93 -5.11 11.59
CA ASP A 59 -3.04 -6.18 11.10
C ASP A 59 -3.73 -7.05 10.06
N LYS A 60 -5.00 -7.40 10.28
CA LYS A 60 -5.82 -8.14 9.30
C LYS A 60 -6.00 -7.34 8.01
N ILE A 61 -6.28 -6.04 8.10
CA ILE A 61 -6.42 -5.16 6.93
C ILE A 61 -5.13 -5.12 6.13
N ILE A 62 -3.98 -4.96 6.77
CA ILE A 62 -2.66 -4.98 6.10
C ILE A 62 -2.46 -6.32 5.39
N GLN A 63 -2.73 -7.44 6.08
CA GLN A 63 -2.58 -8.78 5.51
C GLN A 63 -3.46 -8.98 4.27
N TYR A 64 -4.77 -8.67 4.36
CA TYR A 64 -5.69 -8.81 3.24
C TYR A 64 -5.37 -7.85 2.09
N SER A 65 -4.99 -6.61 2.37
CA SER A 65 -4.62 -5.62 1.35
C SER A 65 -3.40 -6.08 0.54
N ASN A 66 -2.38 -6.63 1.20
CA ASN A 66 -1.22 -7.20 0.50
C ASN A 66 -1.58 -8.46 -0.28
N LYS A 67 -2.50 -9.29 0.22
CA LYS A 67 -3.04 -10.43 -0.53
C LYS A 67 -3.76 -9.97 -1.80
N PHE A 68 -4.62 -8.97 -1.72
CA PHE A 68 -5.30 -8.42 -2.90
C PHE A 68 -4.33 -7.80 -3.90
N LEU A 69 -3.33 -7.05 -3.42
CA LEU A 69 -2.27 -6.54 -4.28
C LEU A 69 -1.54 -7.68 -5.00
N PHE A 70 -1.15 -8.75 -4.29
CA PHE A 70 -0.49 -9.90 -4.89
C PHE A 70 -1.37 -10.58 -5.95
N ASP A 71 -2.62 -10.87 -5.62
CA ASP A 71 -3.57 -11.52 -6.53
C ASP A 71 -3.88 -10.65 -7.75
N PHE A 72 -4.04 -9.34 -7.57
CA PHE A 72 -4.24 -8.36 -8.64
C PHE A 72 -3.06 -8.35 -9.60
N ARG A 73 -1.83 -8.29 -9.09
CA ARG A 73 -0.61 -8.30 -9.91
C ARG A 73 -0.45 -9.59 -10.69
N LYS A 74 -0.70 -10.73 -10.04
CA LYS A 74 -0.66 -12.05 -10.68
C LYS A 74 -1.68 -12.17 -11.82
N LYS A 75 -2.92 -11.70 -11.60
CA LYS A 75 -4.00 -11.78 -12.60
C LYS A 75 -3.81 -10.82 -13.78
N THR A 76 -3.23 -9.66 -13.52
CA THR A 76 -3.11 -8.58 -14.51
C THR A 76 -1.73 -8.51 -15.17
N TYR A 77 -0.77 -9.32 -14.72
CA TYR A 77 0.64 -9.25 -15.12
C TYR A 77 1.18 -7.81 -15.05
N ASP A 78 0.81 -7.09 -13.99
CA ASP A 78 1.13 -5.67 -13.76
C ASP A 78 0.64 -4.67 -14.84
N VAL A 79 -0.17 -5.09 -15.83
CA VAL A 79 -0.66 -4.22 -16.90
C VAL A 79 -1.57 -3.11 -16.37
N LEU A 80 -2.35 -3.41 -15.33
CA LEU A 80 -3.24 -2.43 -14.69
C LEU A 80 -2.54 -1.57 -13.63
N LEU A 81 -1.26 -1.81 -13.35
CA LEU A 81 -0.45 -0.86 -12.56
C LEU A 81 0.10 0.23 -13.46
N SER A 82 0.09 1.46 -12.93
CA SER A 82 0.68 2.60 -13.64
C SER A 82 2.19 2.38 -13.85
N PRO A 83 2.75 2.74 -15.02
CA PRO A 83 4.20 2.73 -15.20
C PRO A 83 4.87 3.78 -14.31
N PHE A 84 6.07 3.47 -13.79
CA PHE A 84 6.88 4.38 -13.00
C PHE A 84 8.30 4.47 -13.54
N LYS A 85 9.00 5.59 -13.37
CA LYS A 85 10.33 5.84 -13.98
C LYS A 85 11.43 4.84 -13.55
N GLY A 86 12.29 4.47 -14.49
CA GLY A 86 13.39 3.52 -14.31
C GLY A 86 12.98 2.05 -14.18
N ASN A 87 13.99 1.18 -14.11
CA ASN A 87 13.82 -0.25 -13.92
C ASN A 87 14.28 -0.65 -12.52
N LYS A 88 13.84 -1.83 -12.07
CA LYS A 88 14.44 -2.52 -10.95
C LYS A 88 15.84 -3.03 -11.34
N LYS A 89 16.67 -3.42 -10.37
CA LYS A 89 18.01 -3.99 -10.61
C LYS A 89 17.99 -5.27 -11.45
N ASN A 90 16.87 -5.99 -11.51
CA ASN A 90 16.69 -7.18 -12.34
C ASN A 90 16.13 -6.88 -13.75
N GLY A 91 16.08 -5.61 -14.16
CA GLY A 91 15.63 -5.21 -15.50
C GLY A 91 14.13 -4.99 -15.65
N GLU A 92 13.30 -5.42 -14.70
CA GLU A 92 11.85 -5.22 -14.76
C GLU A 92 11.46 -3.74 -14.65
N ARG A 93 10.45 -3.33 -15.43
CA ARG A 93 9.91 -1.97 -15.36
C ARG A 93 9.30 -1.70 -13.99
N ARG A 94 9.62 -0.55 -13.38
CA ARG A 94 9.00 -0.13 -12.11
C ARG A 94 7.53 0.24 -12.33
N ARG A 95 6.72 -0.08 -11.33
CA ARG A 95 5.27 0.16 -11.30
C ARG A 95 4.88 1.08 -10.16
N ARG A 96 3.70 1.66 -10.26
CA ARG A 96 3.04 2.47 -9.23
C ARG A 96 1.61 1.99 -9.06
N LEU A 97 1.21 1.81 -7.81
CA LEU A 97 -0.18 1.64 -7.39
C LEU A 97 -0.79 3.03 -7.21
N ASP A 98 -1.89 3.31 -7.90
CA ASP A 98 -2.65 4.54 -7.70
C ASP A 98 -3.54 4.45 -6.45
N TYR A 99 -3.96 5.60 -5.92
CA TYR A 99 -4.72 5.65 -4.67
C TYR A 99 -6.15 5.14 -4.79
N LEU A 100 -6.75 5.13 -5.98
CA LEU A 100 -8.10 4.59 -6.16
C LEU A 100 -8.04 3.06 -6.01
N THR A 101 -7.10 2.42 -6.70
CA THR A 101 -6.87 0.98 -6.56
C THR A 101 -6.41 0.61 -5.14
N ALA A 102 -5.51 1.40 -4.53
CA ALA A 102 -5.08 1.15 -3.14
C ALA A 102 -6.25 1.28 -2.15
N ARG A 103 -7.13 2.27 -2.34
CA ARG A 103 -8.33 2.45 -1.52
C ARG A 103 -9.28 1.26 -1.65
N ALA A 104 -9.54 0.80 -2.87
CA ALA A 104 -10.39 -0.36 -3.10
C ALA A 104 -9.88 -1.60 -2.34
N PHE A 105 -8.56 -1.87 -2.40
CA PHE A 105 -7.98 -2.98 -1.63
C PHE A 105 -8.17 -2.83 -0.12
N LEU A 106 -8.01 -1.61 0.40
CA LEU A 106 -8.19 -1.35 1.83
C LEU A 106 -9.66 -1.46 2.26
N GLU A 107 -10.59 -0.99 1.43
CA GLU A 107 -12.03 -1.06 1.70
C GLU A 107 -12.50 -2.52 1.70
N ASP A 108 -12.13 -3.32 0.69
CA ASP A 108 -12.40 -4.76 0.65
C ASP A 108 -11.74 -5.48 1.85
N ALA A 109 -10.52 -5.10 2.22
CA ALA A 109 -9.80 -5.69 3.33
C ALA A 109 -10.45 -5.37 4.68
N HIS A 110 -10.98 -4.15 4.82
CA HIS A 110 -11.72 -3.73 5.99
C HIS A 110 -13.02 -4.50 6.16
N GLU A 111 -13.78 -4.71 5.07
CA GLU A 111 -14.99 -5.53 5.11
C GLU A 111 -14.75 -6.98 5.56
N LEU A 112 -13.60 -7.55 5.20
CA LEU A 112 -13.22 -8.90 5.65
C LEU A 112 -12.67 -8.93 7.08
N ALA A 113 -12.00 -7.87 7.51
CA ALA A 113 -11.36 -7.80 8.82
C ALA A 113 -12.34 -7.46 9.95
N VAL A 114 -13.42 -6.75 9.65
CA VAL A 114 -14.46 -6.39 10.61
C VAL A 114 -15.54 -7.48 10.65
N PRO A 115 -15.83 -8.08 11.81
CA PRO A 115 -16.92 -9.05 11.94
C PRO A 115 -18.25 -8.40 11.54
N LYS A 116 -19.00 -9.06 10.67
CA LYS A 116 -20.40 -8.68 10.42
C LYS A 116 -21.21 -9.12 11.66
N ILE A 117 -21.76 -8.15 12.38
CA ILE A 117 -22.70 -8.36 13.49
C ILE A 117 -23.99 -8.95 12.92
#